data_AF-A0A427FI69-F1
#
_entry.id   AF-A0A427FI69-F1
#
_cell.length_a   1.000
_cell.length_b   1.000
_cell.length_c   1.000
_cell.angle_alpha   90.00
_cell.angle_beta   90.00
_cell.angle_gamma   90.00
#
_symmetry.space_group_name_H-M   'P 1'
#
loop_
_entity.id
_entity.type
_entity.pdbx_description
1 polymer ?
#
loop_
_entity_poly.entity_id
_entity_poly.type
_entity_poly.pdbx_seq_one_letter_code
_entity_poly.pdbx_strand_id
1 'polypeptide(L)'
;MTYEEFQRQLGKAGISVKEFAGLLEMNRNSITNCSVRGEVPSHIAVIAALMAEMADHQLDFKKALSRIDIAPKKPRGAGVRGTFGGSHQTPLTLSLD
;
A
#
# COMPACT_ATOMS: atom_id res chain seq x y z
N MET A 1 -2.40 -10.97 -8.69
CA MET A 1 -2.50 -11.90 -7.54
C MET A 1 -3.86 -11.70 -6.92
N THR A 2 -4.60 -12.77 -6.66
CA THR A 2 -5.91 -12.67 -6.00
C THR A 2 -5.73 -12.20 -4.56
N TYR A 3 -6.76 -11.58 -3.98
CA TYR A 3 -6.72 -11.16 -2.59
C TYR A 3 -6.54 -12.35 -1.64
N GLU A 4 -7.16 -13.49 -1.96
CA GLU A 4 -6.98 -14.74 -1.20
C GLU A 4 -5.52 -15.21 -1.21
N GLU A 5 -4.88 -15.28 -2.39
CA GLU A 5 -3.48 -15.69 -2.48
C GLU A 5 -2.56 -14.70 -1.74
N PHE A 6 -2.86 -13.41 -1.79
CA PHE A 6 -2.16 -12.42 -0.97
C PHE A 6 -2.28 -12.71 0.53
N GLN A 7 -3.46 -13.06 1.03
CA GLN A 7 -3.63 -13.46 2.42
C GLN A 7 -2.83 -14.72 2.77
N ARG A 8 -2.74 -15.70 1.86
CA ARG A 8 -1.92 -16.89 2.04
C ARG A 8 -0.43 -16.54 2.14
N GLN A 9 0.06 -15.63 1.29
CA GLN A 9 1.44 -15.12 1.37
C GLN A 9 1.71 -14.41 2.70
N LEU A 10 0.77 -13.60 3.20
CA LEU A 10 0.92 -12.98 4.52
C LEU A 10 0.92 -14.00 5.67
N GLY A 11 0.06 -15.02 5.58
CA GLY A 11 0.03 -16.12 6.54
C GLY A 11 1.35 -16.90 6.56
N LYS A 12 1.91 -17.18 5.37
CA LYS A 12 3.24 -17.77 5.19
C LYS A 12 4.35 -16.89 5.80
N ALA A 13 4.25 -15.58 5.63
CA ALA A 13 5.14 -14.60 6.27
C ALA A 13 4.89 -14.39 7.77
N GLY A 14 3.86 -15.02 8.35
CA GLY A 14 3.52 -14.91 9.77
C GLY A 14 3.06 -13.51 10.20
N ILE A 15 2.47 -12.73 9.29
CA ILE A 15 2.00 -11.37 9.58
C ILE A 15 0.56 -11.15 9.13
N SER A 16 -0.12 -10.24 9.82
CA SER A 16 -1.46 -9.79 9.47
C SER A 16 -1.44 -8.70 8.39
N VAL A 17 -2.60 -8.49 7.74
CA VAL A 17 -2.81 -7.34 6.84
C VAL A 17 -2.51 -5.99 7.53
N LYS A 18 -2.83 -5.89 8.83
CA LYS A 18 -2.55 -4.70 9.64
C LYS A 18 -1.05 -4.46 9.78
N GLU A 19 -0.28 -5.49 10.10
CA GLU A 19 1.18 -5.38 10.25
C GLU A 19 1.84 -5.10 8.90
N PHE A 20 1.41 -5.78 7.84
CA PHE A 20 1.89 -5.51 6.48
C PHE A 20 1.66 -4.04 6.09
N ALA A 21 0.47 -3.49 6.37
CA ALA A 21 0.20 -2.08 6.12
C ALA A 21 1.13 -1.15 6.92
N GLY A 22 1.39 -1.48 8.19
CA GLY A 22 2.29 -0.71 9.06
C GLY A 22 3.74 -0.75 8.59
N LEU A 23 4.25 -1.92 8.20
CA LEU A 23 5.62 -2.08 7.69
C LEU A 23 5.90 -1.28 6.42
N LEU A 24 4.87 -0.94 5.65
CA LEU A 24 4.98 -0.19 4.40
C LEU A 24 4.47 1.26 4.53
N GLU A 25 4.13 1.70 5.75
CA GLU A 25 3.51 3.01 6.02
C GLU A 25 2.32 3.31 5.10
N MET A 26 1.52 2.26 4.86
CA MET A 26 0.33 2.29 4.03
C MET A 26 -0.93 2.38 4.89
N ASN A 27 -1.92 3.12 4.39
CA ASN A 27 -3.25 3.11 4.99
C ASN A 27 -3.85 1.70 4.85
N ARG A 28 -4.29 1.11 5.97
CA ARG A 28 -4.96 -0.21 6.00
C ARG A 28 -6.10 -0.30 4.99
N ASN A 29 -6.90 0.76 4.84
CA ASN A 29 -8.04 0.79 3.94
C ASN A 29 -7.62 0.61 2.47
N SER A 30 -6.44 1.11 2.09
CA SER A 30 -5.91 0.91 0.74
C SER A 30 -5.61 -0.55 0.44
N ILE A 31 -5.38 -1.38 1.47
CA ILE A 31 -5.12 -2.80 1.32
C ILE A 31 -6.44 -3.58 1.43
N THR A 32 -7.27 -3.29 2.43
CA THR A 32 -8.54 -4.01 2.60
C THR A 32 -9.51 -3.75 1.45
N ASN A 33 -9.47 -2.58 0.79
CA ASN A 33 -10.28 -2.34 -0.41
C ASN A 33 -9.94 -3.27 -1.59
N CYS A 34 -8.78 -3.92 -1.58
CA CYS A 34 -8.43 -4.93 -2.57
C CYS A 34 -9.28 -6.21 -2.42
N SER A 35 -9.88 -6.48 -1.25
CA SER A 35 -10.76 -7.63 -1.06
C SER A 35 -12.01 -7.53 -1.94
N VAL A 36 -12.62 -6.35 -2.00
CA VAL A 36 -13.81 -6.08 -2.83
C VAL A 36 -13.51 -6.21 -4.31
N ARG A 37 -12.30 -5.80 -4.73
CA ARG A 37 -11.84 -5.93 -6.11
C ARG A 37 -11.41 -7.35 -6.48
N GLY A 38 -11.24 -8.25 -5.51
CA GLY A 38 -10.75 -9.62 -5.69
C GLY A 38 -9.27 -9.74 -6.01
N GLU A 39 -8.58 -8.63 -6.35
CA GLU A 39 -7.17 -8.62 -6.75
C GLU A 39 -6.37 -7.50 -6.07
N VAL A 40 -5.11 -7.80 -5.76
CA VAL A 40 -4.13 -6.82 -5.29
C VAL A 40 -3.27 -6.27 -6.44
N PRO A 41 -2.95 -4.95 -6.42
CA PRO A 41 -1.99 -4.35 -7.34
C PRO A 41 -0.63 -5.06 -7.37
N SER A 42 0.04 -5.05 -8.53
CA SER A 42 1.26 -5.84 -8.77
C SER A 42 2.39 -5.57 -7.77
N HIS A 43 2.64 -4.30 -7.41
CA HIS A 43 3.69 -3.97 -6.45
C HIS A 43 3.41 -4.52 -5.04
N ILE A 44 2.15 -4.53 -4.59
CA ILE A 44 1.76 -5.13 -3.31
C ILE A 44 1.96 -6.64 -3.35
N ALA A 45 1.56 -7.27 -4.46
CA ALA A 45 1.73 -8.70 -4.68
C ALA A 45 3.21 -9.12 -4.68
N VAL A 46 4.08 -8.36 -5.35
CA VAL A 46 5.53 -8.60 -5.38
C VAL A 46 6.11 -8.51 -3.97
N ILE A 47 5.78 -7.46 -3.21
CA ILE A 47 6.30 -7.28 -1.85
C ILE A 47 5.84 -8.43 -0.94
N ALA A 48 4.56 -8.80 -1.00
CA ALA A 48 4.02 -9.90 -0.18
C ALA A 48 4.69 -11.24 -0.49
N ALA A 49 4.87 -11.57 -1.78
CA ALA A 49 5.55 -12.79 -2.20
C ALA A 49 7.01 -12.83 -1.71
N LEU A 50 7.74 -11.73 -1.81
CA LEU A 50 9.12 -11.64 -1.33
C LEU A 50 9.21 -11.80 0.20
N MET A 51 8.32 -11.18 0.97
CA MET A 51 8.30 -11.35 2.42
C MET A 51 8.04 -12.81 2.82
N ALA A 52 7.11 -13.47 2.12
CA ALA A 52 6.78 -14.86 2.38
C ALA A 52 7.93 -15.82 2.01
N GLU A 53 8.62 -15.56 0.90
CA GLU A 53 9.82 -16.29 0.51
C GLU A 53 10.96 -16.11 1.54
N MET A 54 11.19 -14.87 1.98
CA MET A 54 12.17 -14.59 3.03
C MET A 54 11.83 -15.33 4.33
N ALA A 55 10.55 -15.37 4.72
CA ALA A 55 10.12 -16.08 5.92
C ALA A 55 10.37 -17.60 5.83
N ASP A 56 10.10 -18.23 4.68
CA ASP A 56 10.40 -19.64 4.43
C ASP A 56 11.89 -19.96 4.59
N HIS A 57 12.73 -19.03 4.14
CA HIS A 57 14.18 -19.11 4.26
C HIS A 57 14.70 -18.59 5.61
N GLN A 58 13.82 -18.34 6.59
CA GLN A 58 14.16 -17.87 7.95
C GLN A 58 14.94 -16.54 7.95
N LEU A 59 14.70 -15.71 6.93
CA LEU A 59 15.28 -14.38 6.81
C LEU A 59 14.36 -13.35 7.48
N ASP A 60 14.92 -12.59 8.43
CA ASP A 60 14.21 -11.51 9.11
C ASP A 60 14.02 -10.29 8.20
N PHE A 61 12.92 -10.29 7.45
CA PHE A 61 12.54 -9.17 6.59
C PHE A 61 12.19 -7.91 7.39
N LYS A 62 11.75 -8.00 8.66
CA LYS A 62 11.44 -6.82 9.47
C LYS A 62 12.71 -6.02 9.76
N LYS A 63 13.82 -6.71 10.04
CA LYS A 63 15.15 -6.09 10.17
C LYS A 63 15.67 -5.50 8.87
N ALA A 64 15.34 -6.07 7.72
CA ALA A 64 15.69 -5.49 6.43
C ALA A 64 14.93 -4.18 6.19
N LEU A 65 13.63 -4.17 6.44
CA LEU A 65 12.77 -3.00 6.26
C LEU A 65 13.08 -1.88 7.26
N SER A 66 13.47 -2.18 8.49
CA SER A 66 13.80 -1.16 9.50
C SER A 66 15.01 -0.28 9.15
N ARG A 67 15.79 -0.68 8.13
CA ARG A 67 16.92 0.09 7.60
C ARG A 67 16.50 1.09 6.51
N ILE A 68 15.24 1.04 6.09
CA ILE A 68 14.69 1.90 5.05
C ILE A 68 13.82 2.94 5.74
N ASP A 69 14.06 4.21 5.43
CA ASP A 69 13.15 5.29 5.82
C ASP A 69 11.98 5.35 4.84
N ILE A 70 10.88 4.68 5.21
CA ILE A 70 9.66 4.66 4.39
C ILE A 70 8.77 5.82 4.84
N ALA A 71 8.72 6.88 4.04
CA ALA A 71 7.85 8.01 4.32
C ALA A 71 6.36 7.60 4.22
N PRO A 72 5.51 8.03 5.17
CA PRO A 72 4.07 7.80 5.09
C PRO A 72 3.45 8.36 3.81
N LYS A 73 2.60 7.57 3.16
CA LYS A 73 1.91 8.02 1.96
C LYS A 73 0.92 9.15 2.31
N LYS A 74 1.04 10.28 1.61
CA LYS A 74 0.10 11.40 1.74
C LYS A 74 -1.34 10.90 1.52
N PRO A 75 -2.28 11.19 2.43
CA PRO A 75 -3.68 10.84 2.24
C PRO A 75 -4.21 11.42 0.92
N ARG A 76 -4.83 10.58 0.10
CA ARG A 76 -5.44 11.03 -1.15
C ARG A 76 -6.69 11.85 -0.82
N GLY A 77 -6.79 13.05 -1.40
CA GLY A 77 -8.00 13.87 -1.32
C GLY A 77 -8.35 14.42 0.07
N ALA A 78 -7.42 14.40 1.03
CA ALA A 78 -7.60 15.14 2.27
C ALA A 78 -7.60 16.63 1.93
N GLY A 79 -8.80 17.21 1.77
CA GLY A 79 -8.97 18.65 1.72
C GLY A 79 -8.36 19.28 2.97
N VAL A 80 -7.86 20.51 2.84
CA VAL A 80 -7.47 21.31 3.99
C VAL A 80 -8.68 21.39 4.93
N ARG A 81 -8.47 21.24 6.25
CA ARG A 81 -9.57 21.28 7.22
C ARG A 81 -10.29 22.62 7.08
N GLY A 82 -11.59 22.58 6.72
CA GLY A 82 -12.39 23.78 6.43
C GLY A 82 -12.46 24.16 4.94
N THR A 83 -11.87 23.38 4.04
CA THR A 83 -11.85 23.65 2.60
C THR A 83 -12.33 22.41 1.83
N PHE A 84 -13.55 22.45 1.31
CA PHE A 84 -14.07 21.44 0.40
C PHE A 84 -13.47 21.65 -1.00
N GLY A 85 -13.08 20.57 -1.69
CA GLY A 85 -12.67 20.62 -3.10
C GLY A 85 -11.19 20.86 -3.43
N GLY A 86 -10.35 21.22 -2.45
CA GLY A 86 -8.96 21.64 -2.74
C GLY A 86 -8.91 23.00 -3.47
N SER A 87 -7.71 23.49 -3.79
CA SER A 87 -7.55 24.77 -4.52
C SER A 87 -8.40 24.75 -5.80
N HIS A 88 -9.11 25.84 -6.09
CA HIS A 88 -9.84 25.99 -7.35
C HIS A 88 -8.90 25.66 -8.52
N GLN A 89 -9.21 24.60 -9.27
CA GLN A 89 -8.51 24.31 -10.51
C GLN A 89 -8.75 25.51 -11.44
N THR A 90 -7.68 26.24 -11.78
CA THR A 90 -7.77 27.29 -12.79
C THR A 90 -8.13 26.63 -14.12
N PRO A 91 -9.12 27.17 -14.86
CA PRO A 91 -9.49 26.64 -16.15
C PRO A 91 -8.27 26.50 -17.06
N LEU A 92 -8.07 25.32 -17.63
CA LEU A 92 -7.07 25.09 -18.67
C LEU A 92 -7.41 25.98 -19.86
N THR A 93 -6.67 27.07 -20.01
CA THR A 93 -6.73 27.93 -21.20
C THR A 93 -5.90 27.24 -22.26
N LEU A 94 -6.56 26.52 -23.16
CA LEU A 94 -5.93 26.02 -24.38
C LEU A 94 -5.80 27.22 -25.32
N SER A 95 -4.62 27.84 -25.36
CA SER A 95 -4.27 28.74 -26.45
C SER A 95 -4.17 27.91 -27.72
N LEU A 96 -5.16 28.08 -28.61
CA LEU A 96 -5.08 27.62 -29.98
C LEU A 96 -4.37 28.73 -30.77
N ASP A 97 -3.09 28.50 -31.07
CA ASP A 97 -2.36 29.24 -32.11
C ASP A 97 -2.69 28.65 -33.48
#